data_AF-A0A8I2CSR9-F1
#
_entry.id   AF-A0A8I2CSR9-F1
#
_cell.length_a   1.000
_cell.length_b   1.000
_cell.length_c   1.000
_cell.angle_alpha   90.00
_cell.angle_beta   90.00
_cell.angle_gamma   90.00
#
_symmetry.space_group_name_H-M   'P 1'
#
loop_
_entity.id
_entity.type
_entity.pdbx_description
1 polymer ?
#
loop_
_entity_poly.entity_id
_entity_poly.type
_entity_poly.pdbx_seq_one_letter_code
_entity_poly.pdbx_strand_id
1 'polypeptide(L)'
;MISYVRQVAICESVRETIRQALSRSDDPGVRQKTRDIPPCDSILRTVSLNQNLDTEEKLIDFITEHAMDSLRLTPEQKEQLTLQGDEAGTCPT
;
A
#
# COMPACT_ATOMS: atom_id res chain seq x y z
N MET A 1 -15.38 11.35 -10.33
CA MET A 1 -14.07 12.01 -10.15
C MET A 1 -13.90 12.29 -8.66
N ILE A 2 -12.91 11.63 -8.05
CA ILE A 2 -12.64 11.75 -6.61
C ILE A 2 -11.96 13.10 -6.36
N SER A 3 -12.42 13.85 -5.36
CA SER A 3 -11.82 15.15 -5.04
C SER A 3 -10.38 15.00 -4.57
N TYR A 4 -9.51 15.98 -4.86
CA TYR A 4 -8.11 15.94 -4.46
C TYR A 4 -7.94 15.75 -2.94
N VAL A 5 -8.75 16.42 -2.12
CA VAL A 5 -8.76 16.24 -0.65
C VAL A 5 -9.04 14.79 -0.26
N ARG A 6 -9.99 14.14 -0.93
CA ARG A 6 -10.30 12.73 -0.69
C ARG A 6 -9.18 11.81 -1.16
N GLN A 7 -8.52 12.12 -2.28
CA GLN A 7 -7.35 11.37 -2.75
C GLN A 7 -6.18 11.45 -1.76
N VAL A 8 -5.94 12.63 -1.16
CA VAL A 8 -4.91 12.81 -0.12
C VAL A 8 -5.22 11.93 1.10
N ALA A 9 -6.46 11.97 1.61
CA ALA A 9 -6.86 11.15 2.75
C ALA A 9 -6.71 9.64 2.48
N ILE A 10 -7.11 9.18 1.29
CA ILE A 10 -6.94 7.79 0.87
C ILE A 10 -5.45 7.42 0.79
N CYS A 11 -4.64 8.28 0.18
CA CYS A 11 -3.20 8.05 0.08
C CYS A 11 -2.53 7.93 1.45
N GLU A 12 -2.84 8.83 2.39
CA GLU A 12 -2.28 8.77 3.75
C GLU A 12 -2.70 7.49 4.47
N SER A 13 -3.97 7.10 4.35
CA SER A 13 -4.48 5.85 4.92
C SER A 13 -3.75 4.63 4.37
N VAL A 14 -3.60 4.52 3.05
CA VAL A 14 -2.91 3.38 2.41
C VAL A 14 -1.45 3.31 2.84
N ARG A 15 -0.75 4.46 2.85
CA ARG A 15 0.65 4.52 3.30
C ARG A 15 0.80 4.07 4.75
N GLU A 16 -0.13 4.44 5.61
CA GLU A 16 -0.11 4.01 7.02
C GLU A 16 -0.35 2.51 7.15
N THR A 17 -1.30 1.95 6.41
CA THR A 17 -1.52 0.49 6.34
C THR A 17 -0.25 -0.25 5.91
N ILE A 18 0.40 0.20 4.83
CA ILE A 18 1.66 -0.39 4.34
C ILE A 18 2.76 -0.25 5.40
N ARG A 19 2.89 0.92 6.02
CA ARG A 19 3.88 1.16 7.09
C ARG A 19 3.68 0.20 8.26
N GLN A 20 2.43 -0.02 8.67
CA GLN A 20 2.12 -0.95 9.76
C GLN A 20 2.46 -2.39 9.37
N ALA A 21 2.12 -2.82 8.16
CA ALA A 21 2.45 -4.16 7.68
C ALA A 21 3.96 -4.40 7.63
N LEU A 22 4.73 -3.46 7.08
CA LEU A 22 6.20 -3.53 7.07
C LEU A 22 6.79 -3.54 8.49
N SER A 23 6.24 -2.74 9.40
CA SER A 23 6.75 -2.63 10.77
C SER A 23 6.52 -3.90 11.61
N ARG A 24 5.50 -4.69 11.25
CA ARG A 24 5.13 -5.96 11.89
C ARG A 24 5.88 -7.17 11.31
N SER A 25 6.60 -7.01 10.20
CA SER A 25 7.39 -8.10 9.60
C SER A 25 8.53 -8.52 10.52
N ASP A 26 8.81 -9.82 10.59
CA ASP A 26 9.96 -10.36 11.32
C ASP A 26 11.29 -10.13 10.59
N ASP A 27 11.26 -9.78 9.30
CA ASP A 27 12.45 -9.47 8.49
C ASP A 27 12.92 -8.01 8.75
N PRO A 28 14.13 -7.80 9.32
CA PRO A 28 14.65 -6.46 9.59
C PRO A 28 14.84 -5.60 8.33
N GLY A 29 15.17 -6.23 7.19
CA GLY A 29 15.29 -5.58 5.90
C GLY A 29 13.94 -5.09 5.38
N VAL A 30 12.87 -5.84 5.62
CA VAL A 30 11.49 -5.40 5.33
C VAL A 30 11.07 -4.25 6.23
N ARG A 31 11.34 -4.34 7.54
CA ARG A 31 11.03 -3.24 8.48
C ARG A 31 11.73 -1.94 8.10
N GLN A 32 12.96 -2.01 7.58
CA GLN A 32 13.72 -0.83 7.18
C GLN A 32 13.12 -0.12 5.96
N LYS A 33 12.41 -0.85 5.08
CA LYS A 33 11.74 -0.29 3.89
C LYS A 33 10.55 0.62 4.22
N THR A 34 10.11 0.70 5.48
CA THR A 34 9.13 1.72 5.93
C THR A 34 9.54 3.15 5.59
N ARG A 35 10.86 3.40 5.52
CA ARG A 35 11.44 4.70 5.16
C ARG A 35 11.40 4.99 3.66
N ASP A 36 11.26 3.94 2.86
CA ASP A 36 11.27 4.00 1.40
C ASP A 36 9.86 4.17 0.82
N ILE A 37 8.82 4.19 1.67
CA ILE A 37 7.43 4.45 1.23
C ILE A 37 7.35 5.86 0.64
N PRO A 38 7.00 6.00 -0.66
CA PRO A 38 6.99 7.29 -1.34
C PRO A 38 6.01 8.27 -0.66
N PRO A 39 6.29 9.60 -0.70
CA PRO A 39 5.41 10.61 -0.14
C PRO A 39 4.11 10.72 -0.95
N CYS A 40 3.01 11.14 -0.30
CA CYS A 40 1.71 11.23 -0.97
C CYS A 40 1.74 12.15 -2.20
N ASP A 41 2.45 13.27 -2.17
CA ASP A 41 2.56 14.15 -3.33
C ASP A 41 3.16 13.45 -4.57
N SER A 42 4.11 12.54 -4.36
CA SER A 42 4.70 11.76 -5.45
C SER A 42 3.70 10.77 -6.01
N ILE A 43 2.97 10.07 -5.14
CA ILE A 43 1.94 9.10 -5.52
C ILE A 43 0.79 9.80 -6.26
N LEU A 44 0.30 10.91 -5.71
CA LEU A 44 -0.81 11.68 -6.27
C LEU A 44 -0.46 12.31 -7.63
N ARG A 45 0.81 12.63 -7.87
CA ARG A 45 1.28 13.00 -9.21
C ARG A 45 1.03 11.86 -10.20
N THR A 46 1.34 10.61 -9.85
CA THR A 46 1.09 9.45 -10.72
C THR A 46 -0.41 9.19 -10.89
N VAL A 47 -1.20 9.31 -9.81
CA VAL A 47 -2.68 9.23 -9.85
C VAL A 47 -3.26 10.24 -10.84
N SER A 48 -2.77 11.48 -10.83
CA SER A 48 -3.25 12.55 -11.72
C SER A 48 -3.01 12.28 -13.21
N LEU A 49 -2.04 11.40 -13.54
CA LEU A 49 -1.74 10.99 -14.91
C LEU A 49 -2.61 9.81 -15.36
N ASN A 50 -3.33 9.14 -14.44
CA ASN A 50 -4.09 7.95 -14.73
C ASN A 50 -5.60 8.24 -14.80
N GLN A 51 -6.16 8.17 -16.00
CA GLN A 51 -7.54 8.59 -16.28
C GLN A 51 -8.61 7.58 -15.83
N ASN A 52 -8.21 6.38 -15.39
CA ASN A 52 -9.11 5.26 -15.06
C ASN A 52 -9.36 5.10 -13.54
N LEU A 53 -9.00 6.09 -12.73
CA LEU A 53 -9.17 6.07 -11.27
C LEU A 53 -10.47 6.78 -10.86
N ASP A 54 -11.59 6.22 -11.32
CA ASP A 54 -12.92 6.79 -11.15
C ASP A 54 -13.61 6.41 -9.82
N THR A 55 -13.15 5.36 -9.15
CA THR A 55 -13.67 4.85 -7.87
C THR A 55 -12.60 4.82 -6.78
N GLU A 56 -13.02 4.94 -5.51
CA GLU A 56 -12.09 4.90 -4.37
C GLU A 56 -11.34 3.57 -4.28
N GLU A 57 -12.00 2.46 -4.61
CA GLU A 57 -11.40 1.12 -4.66
C GLU A 57 -10.24 1.06 -5.66
N LYS A 58 -10.47 1.49 -6.92
CA LYS A 58 -9.39 1.55 -7.93
C LYS A 58 -8.25 2.47 -7.51
N LEU A 59 -8.56 3.57 -6.83
CA LEU A 59 -7.56 4.49 -6.31
C LEU A 59 -6.74 3.83 -5.19
N ILE A 60 -7.38 3.11 -4.27
CA ILE A 60 -6.72 2.37 -3.20
C ILE A 60 -5.79 1.31 -3.79
N ASP A 61 -6.29 0.49 -4.73
CA ASP A 61 -5.52 -0.56 -5.38
C ASP A 61 -4.30 0.00 -6.09
N PHE A 62 -4.51 1.06 -6.89
CA PHE A 62 -3.43 1.72 -7.61
C PHE A 62 -2.36 2.31 -6.68
N ILE A 63 -2.77 3.00 -5.61
CA ILE A 63 -1.83 3.58 -4.64
C ILE A 63 -1.07 2.46 -3.92
N THR A 64 -1.76 1.38 -3.56
CA THR A 64 -1.17 0.23 -2.87
C THR A 64 -0.12 -0.43 -3.74
N GLU A 65 -0.45 -0.75 -4.99
CA GLU A 65 0.46 -1.35 -5.96
C GLU A 65 1.67 -0.44 -6.21
N HIS A 66 1.43 0.84 -6.50
CA HIS A 66 2.50 1.80 -6.79
C HIS A 66 3.45 1.98 -5.59
N ALA A 67 2.90 2.05 -4.38
CA ALA A 67 3.70 2.15 -3.16
C ALA A 67 4.49 0.85 -2.91
N MET A 68 3.87 -0.32 -3.05
CA MET A 68 4.51 -1.63 -2.83
C MET A 68 5.63 -1.91 -3.84
N ASP A 69 5.43 -1.57 -5.11
CA ASP A 69 6.44 -1.72 -6.16
C ASP A 69 7.65 -0.81 -5.92
N SER A 70 7.43 0.38 -5.36
CA SER A 70 8.51 1.31 -4.99
C SER A 70 9.41 0.73 -3.88
N LEU A 71 8.89 -0.16 -3.04
CA LEU A 71 9.65 -0.78 -1.95
C LEU A 71 10.61 -1.86 -2.43
N ARG A 72 10.53 -2.32 -3.69
CA ARG A 72 11.43 -3.36 -4.26
C ARG A 72 11.60 -4.55 -3.32
N LEU A 73 10.48 -5.06 -2.80
CA LEU A 73 10.46 -6.26 -1.97
C LEU A 73 10.78 -7.47 -2.84
N THR A 74 11.46 -8.48 -2.29
CA THR A 74 11.57 -9.77 -3.00
C THR A 74 10.20 -10.44 -3.07
N PRO A 75 9.97 -11.37 -4.01
CA PRO A 75 8.72 -12.12 -4.07
C PRO A 75 8.36 -12.78 -2.73
N GLU A 76 9.35 -13.35 -2.04
CA GLU A 76 9.17 -14.00 -0.73
C GLU A 76 8.75 -12.98 0.35
N GLN A 77 9.33 -11.78 0.35
CA GLN A 77 8.94 -10.72 1.26
C GLN A 77 7.52 -10.20 0.95
N LYS A 78 7.15 -10.10 -0.32
CA LYS A 78 5.82 -9.68 -0.77
C LYS A 78 4.74 -10.69 -0.35
N GLU A 79 5.06 -11.98 -0.40
CA GLU A 79 4.16 -13.06 0.06
C GLU A 79 3.96 -13.04 1.58
N GLN A 80 5.01 -12.74 2.35
CA GLN A 80 4.90 -12.59 3.81
C GLN A 80 4.22 -11.29 4.25
N LEU A 81 4.25 -10.26 3.40
CA LEU A 81 3.47 -9.04 3.53
C LEU A 81 2.04 -9.28 3.05
N THR A 82 1.33 -10.19 3.70
CA THR A 82 -0.13 -10.24 3.56
C THR A 82 -0.66 -8.96 4.21
N LEU A 83 -0.97 -7.96 3.39
CA LEU A 83 -1.79 -6.80 3.80
C LEU A 83 -3.15 -7.39 4.16
N GLN A 84 -3.32 -7.78 5.43
CA GLN A 84 -4.48 -8.52 5.91
C GLN A 84 -5.80 -7.84 5.49
N GLY A 85 -6.39 -8.37 4.43
CA GLY A 85 -7.82 -8.50 4.25
C GLY A 85 -8.11 -10.00 4.29
N ASP A 86 -8.55 -10.47 5.46
CA ASP A 86 -9.18 -11.78 5.68
C ASP A 86 -8.34 -13.04 5.41
N GLU A 87 -7.64 -13.52 6.45
CA GLU A 87 -7.48 -14.97 6.69
C GLU A 87 -7.71 -15.26 8.17
N ALA A 88 -8.93 -14.97 8.63
CA ALA A 88 -9.44 -15.48 9.89
C ALA A 88 -10.39 -16.65 9.59
N GLY A 89 -9.85 -17.86 9.40
CA GLY A 89 -10.69 -19.05 9.53
C GLY A 89 -10.24 -20.30 8.80
N THR A 90 -9.17 -20.94 9.26
CA THR A 90 -9.07 -22.41 9.16
C THR A 90 -8.15 -22.93 10.26
N CYS A 91 -8.75 -23.23 11.42
CA CYS A 91 -8.17 -24.18 12.37
C CYS A 91 -8.80 -25.55 12.11
N PRO A 92 -8.04 -26.57 11.66
CA PRO A 92 -8.48 -27.95 11.78
C PRO A 92 -8.09 -28.47 13.18
N THR A 93 -9.05 -29.03 13.90
CA THR A 93 -8.80 -29.94 15.04
C THR A 93 -9.23 -31.33 14.64
#